data_AF-A0A1Q7PGB9-F1
#
_entry.id   AF-A0A1Q7PGB9-F1
#
_cell.length_a   1.000
_cell.length_b   1.000
_cell.length_c   1.000
_cell.angle_alpha   90.00
_cell.angle_beta   90.00
_cell.angle_gamma   90.00
#
_symmetry.space_group_name_H-M   'P 1'
#
loop_
_entity.id
_entity.type
_entity.pdbx_description
1 polymer ?
#
loop_
_entity_poly.entity_id
_entity_poly.type
_entity_poly.pdbx_seq_one_letter_code
_entity_poly.pdbx_strand_id
1 'polypeptide(L)'
;MRCKLVIVTALLCLSWIGPVAAEEKGIFSPIIDVDKEKGFLFVSGDSGIVIVEASEAAKPHLDKLPISGMIDIVVEVRPGKPPLLKTWKVAGGESACKQFDGKTCQ
;
A
#
# COMPACT_ATOMS: atom_id res chain seq x y z
N MET A 1 48.41 -17.95 39.63
CA MET A 1 47.21 -18.49 38.98
C MET A 1 46.60 -17.42 38.08
N ARG A 2 46.82 -17.58 36.77
CA ARG A 2 45.92 -17.26 35.64
C ARG A 2 45.00 -16.03 35.77
N CYS A 3 45.46 -14.90 35.22
CA CYS A 3 44.62 -13.98 34.47
C CYS A 3 43.71 -14.77 33.51
N LYS A 4 42.41 -14.51 33.56
CA LYS A 4 41.52 -14.54 32.39
C LYS A 4 40.21 -13.82 32.74
N LEU A 5 40.30 -12.51 32.56
CA LEU A 5 39.26 -11.63 32.05
C LEU A 5 38.33 -12.39 31.06
N VAL A 6 37.17 -12.85 31.51
CA VAL A 6 36.11 -13.41 30.66
C VAL A 6 34.76 -12.90 31.18
N ILE A 7 34.56 -11.57 31.15
CA ILE A 7 33.26 -10.95 31.45
C ILE A 7 33.04 -9.75 30.50
N VAL A 8 33.28 -9.88 29.19
CA VAL A 8 32.82 -8.87 28.21
C VAL A 8 32.62 -9.52 26.84
N THR A 9 31.74 -10.53 26.71
CA THR A 9 31.43 -11.09 25.36
C THR A 9 30.10 -11.84 25.32
N ALA A 10 29.02 -11.27 25.86
CA ALA A 10 27.69 -11.91 25.76
C ALA A 10 26.50 -10.96 25.61
N LEU A 11 26.72 -9.69 25.21
CA LEU A 11 25.67 -8.65 25.23
C LEU A 11 25.65 -7.77 23.97
N LEU A 12 26.06 -8.28 22.81
CA LEU A 12 26.12 -7.51 21.55
C LEU A 12 25.22 -8.03 20.42
N CYS A 13 24.27 -8.94 20.68
CA CYS A 13 23.45 -9.55 19.62
C CYS A 13 21.95 -9.22 19.65
N LEU A 14 21.47 -8.25 20.43
CA LEU A 14 20.01 -8.05 20.62
C LEU A 14 19.43 -6.72 20.13
N SER A 15 20.13 -5.96 19.29
CA SER A 15 19.58 -4.68 18.80
C SER A 15 19.85 -4.45 17.32
N TRP A 16 19.44 -5.41 16.47
CA TRP A 16 19.09 -5.07 15.10
C TRP A 16 17.58 -4.84 15.02
N ILE A 17 17.11 -3.72 15.58
CA ILE A 17 15.78 -3.20 15.24
C ILE A 17 15.95 -2.59 13.84
N GLY A 18 15.87 -3.44 12.82
CA GLY A 18 15.77 -2.97 11.45
C GLY A 18 14.49 -2.16 11.30
N PRO A 19 14.44 -1.14 10.42
CA PRO A 19 13.19 -0.47 10.11
C PRO A 19 12.20 -1.54 9.66
N VAL A 20 11.01 -1.57 10.27
CA VAL A 20 9.88 -2.35 9.76
C VAL A 20 9.62 -1.82 8.36
N ALA A 21 10.08 -2.54 7.35
CA ALA A 21 9.78 -2.24 5.97
C ALA A 21 8.26 -2.30 5.84
N ALA A 22 7.66 -1.22 5.34
CA ALA A 22 6.24 -1.20 5.08
C ALA A 22 5.93 -2.28 4.03
N GLU A 23 5.05 -3.22 4.36
CA GLU A 23 4.74 -4.35 3.48
C GLU A 23 3.91 -3.85 2.31
N GLU A 24 4.45 -3.97 1.10
CA GLU A 24 3.71 -3.68 -0.13
C GLU A 24 3.00 -4.92 -0.65
N LYS A 25 1.73 -4.77 -1.01
CA LYS A 25 0.87 -5.85 -1.53
C LYS A 25 0.18 -5.41 -2.82
N GLY A 26 0.24 -6.27 -3.83
CA GLY A 26 -0.54 -6.12 -5.06
C GLY A 26 -1.97 -6.65 -4.91
N ILE A 27 -2.95 -5.95 -5.48
CA ILE A 27 -4.36 -6.35 -5.51
C ILE A 27 -4.90 -6.14 -6.93
N PHE A 28 -5.36 -7.22 -7.56
CA PHE A 28 -6.05 -7.17 -8.84
C PHE A 28 -7.55 -7.45 -8.63
N SER A 29 -8.40 -6.47 -8.90
CA SER A 29 -9.81 -6.55 -8.49
C SER A 29 -10.70 -5.57 -9.25
N PRO A 30 -12.03 -5.82 -9.35
CA PRO A 30 -12.98 -4.82 -9.78
C PRO A 30 -13.09 -3.66 -8.77
N ILE A 31 -13.23 -2.45 -9.32
CA ILE A 31 -13.56 -1.24 -8.57
C ILE A 31 -15.04 -1.26 -8.23
N ILE A 32 -15.36 -1.24 -6.94
CA ILE A 32 -16.74 -1.19 -6.44
C ILE A 32 -17.24 0.25 -6.39
N ASP A 33 -16.45 1.15 -5.81
CA ASP A 33 -16.80 2.56 -5.66
C ASP A 33 -15.55 3.43 -5.37
N VAL A 34 -15.71 4.75 -5.46
CA VAL A 34 -14.68 5.76 -5.18
C VAL A 34 -15.27 6.92 -4.40
N ASP A 35 -14.85 7.09 -3.14
CA ASP A 35 -15.15 8.29 -2.35
C ASP A 35 -14.02 9.31 -2.52
N LYS A 36 -14.16 10.17 -3.53
CA LYS A 36 -13.17 11.21 -3.85
C LYS A 36 -13.06 12.31 -2.79
N GLU A 37 -14.12 12.56 -2.01
CA GLU A 37 -14.12 13.61 -0.99
C GLU A 37 -13.29 13.18 0.22
N LYS A 38 -13.40 11.91 0.60
CA LYS A 38 -12.64 11.33 1.70
C LYS A 38 -11.32 10.70 1.26
N GLY A 39 -11.14 10.48 -0.04
CA GLY A 39 -9.94 9.89 -0.61
C GLY A 39 -9.87 8.38 -0.43
N PHE A 40 -10.98 7.66 -0.60
CA PHE A 40 -11.02 6.20 -0.50
C PHE A 40 -11.41 5.52 -1.81
N LEU A 41 -10.73 4.41 -2.10
CA LEU A 41 -11.02 3.48 -3.18
C LEU A 41 -11.58 2.18 -2.57
N PHE A 42 -12.70 1.70 -3.09
CA PHE A 42 -13.33 0.46 -2.66
C PHE A 42 -13.17 -0.59 -3.75
N VAL A 43 -12.50 -1.70 -3.44
CA VAL A 43 -12.31 -2.81 -4.37
C VAL A 43 -12.87 -4.11 -3.78
N SER A 44 -13.19 -5.07 -4.65
CA SER A 44 -13.54 -6.41 -4.17
C SER A 44 -12.30 -7.09 -3.58
N GLY A 45 -12.47 -7.88 -2.53
CA GLY A 45 -11.46 -8.78 -1.98
C GLY A 45 -12.07 -10.14 -1.70
N ASP A 46 -11.22 -11.09 -1.35
CA ASP A 46 -11.63 -12.50 -1.16
C ASP A 46 -12.73 -12.69 -0.11
N SER A 47 -12.78 -11.80 0.90
CA SER A 47 -13.72 -11.87 2.03
C SER A 47 -14.69 -10.70 2.11
N GLY A 48 -14.79 -9.86 1.08
CA GLY A 48 -15.69 -8.70 1.07
C GLY A 48 -15.10 -7.49 0.36
N ILE A 49 -15.39 -6.28 0.86
CA ILE A 49 -14.89 -5.03 0.29
C ILE A 49 -13.60 -4.62 1.01
N VAL A 50 -12.56 -4.33 0.23
CA VAL A 50 -11.31 -3.74 0.74
C VAL A 50 -11.37 -2.24 0.54
N ILE A 51 -11.26 -1.50 1.65
CA ILE A 51 -11.20 -0.04 1.66
C ILE A 51 -9.72 0.37 1.59
N VAL A 52 -9.34 1.11 0.56
CA VAL A 52 -7.97 1.56 0.33
C VAL A 52 -7.94 3.09 0.44
N GLU A 53 -7.03 3.62 1.27
CA GLU A 53 -6.82 5.06 1.40
C GLU A 53 -5.92 5.56 0.26
N ALA A 54 -6.32 6.62 -0.43
CA ALA A 54 -5.50 7.25 -1.45
C ALA A 54 -4.39 8.09 -0.81
N SER A 55 -3.17 7.97 -1.35
CA SER A 55 -2.10 8.91 -1.05
C SER A 55 -2.45 10.33 -1.51
N GLU A 56 -1.80 11.35 -0.94
CA GLU A 56 -2.06 12.75 -1.30
C GLU A 56 -1.89 13.02 -2.81
N ALA A 57 -0.93 12.35 -3.45
CA ALA A 57 -0.72 12.46 -4.90
C ALA A 57 -1.79 11.72 -5.72
N ALA A 58 -2.42 10.69 -5.16
CA ALA A 58 -3.47 9.91 -5.81
C ALA A 58 -4.84 10.58 -5.74
N LYS A 59 -5.17 11.27 -4.64
CA LYS A 59 -6.49 11.88 -4.39
C LYS A 59 -7.03 12.70 -5.59
N PRO A 60 -6.25 13.57 -6.27
CA PRO A 60 -6.73 14.39 -7.39
C PRO A 60 -7.01 13.60 -8.67
N HIS A 61 -6.82 12.28 -8.67
CA HIS A 61 -6.98 11.42 -9.83
C HIS A 61 -8.01 10.31 -9.61
N LEU A 62 -8.56 10.19 -8.41
CA LEU A 62 -9.55 9.17 -8.06
C LEU A 62 -10.81 9.25 -8.91
N ASP A 63 -11.26 10.46 -9.26
CA ASP A 63 -12.44 10.71 -10.09
C ASP A 63 -12.29 10.20 -11.53
N LYS A 64 -11.06 9.86 -11.95
CA LYS A 64 -10.78 9.30 -13.27
C LYS A 64 -10.87 7.78 -13.31
N LEU A 65 -11.03 7.12 -12.16
CA LEU A 65 -11.11 5.66 -12.08
C LEU A 65 -12.49 5.14 -12.55
N PRO A 66 -12.53 4.08 -13.39
CA PRO A 66 -13.78 3.56 -13.91
C PRO A 66 -14.45 2.62 -12.90
N ILE A 67 -15.58 3.04 -12.32
CA ILE A 67 -16.40 2.15 -11.49
C ILE A 67 -16.76 0.89 -12.29
N SER A 68 -16.74 -0.28 -11.65
CA SER A 68 -16.86 -1.62 -12.26
C SER A 68 -15.71 -2.03 -13.19
N GLY A 69 -14.73 -1.15 -13.43
CA GLY A 69 -13.51 -1.47 -14.15
C GLY A 69 -12.57 -2.35 -13.33
N MET A 70 -11.71 -3.10 -14.00
CA MET A 70 -10.65 -3.88 -13.35
C MET A 70 -9.45 -2.98 -13.08
N ILE A 71 -8.86 -3.10 -11.90
CA ILE A 71 -7.66 -2.36 -11.51
C ILE A 71 -6.64 -3.29 -10.88
N ASP A 72 -5.37 -3.05 -11.20
CA ASP A 72 -4.21 -3.61 -10.52
C ASP A 72 -3.60 -2.50 -9.65
N ILE A 73 -3.63 -2.64 -8.33
CA ILE A 73 -3.12 -1.64 -7.39
C ILE A 73 -1.99 -2.21 -6.55
N VAL A 74 -1.01 -1.37 -6.23
CA VAL A 74 -0.03 -1.65 -5.17
C VAL A 74 -0.38 -0.80 -3.96
N VAL A 75 -0.52 -1.47 -2.82
CA VAL A 75 -0.85 -0.82 -1.56
C VAL A 75 0.20 -1.11 -0.50
N GLU A 76 0.41 -0.15 0.37
CA GLU A 76 1.24 -0.29 1.57
C GLU A 76 0.34 -0.67 2.74
N VAL A 77 0.56 -1.86 3.31
CA VAL A 77 -0.20 -2.37 4.45
C VAL A 77 0.25 -1.65 5.72
N ARG A 78 -0.71 -1.10 6.47
CA ARG A 78 -0.44 -0.33 7.69
C ARG A 78 -1.27 -0.90 8.85
N PRO A 79 -0.65 -1.20 10.00
CA PRO A 79 -1.36 -1.80 11.13
C PRO A 79 -2.43 -0.83 11.68
N GLY A 80 -3.67 -1.32 11.82
CA GLY A 80 -4.79 -0.54 12.37
C GLY A 80 -5.30 0.59 11.48
N LYS A 81 -4.85 0.68 10.22
CA LYS A 81 -5.31 1.68 9.24
C LYS A 81 -5.67 1.00 7.92
N PRO A 82 -6.48 1.66 7.07
CA PRO A 82 -6.63 1.20 5.70
C PRO A 82 -5.26 1.16 4.99
N PRO A 83 -5.04 0.19 4.08
CA PRO A 83 -3.84 0.16 3.25
C PRO A 83 -3.76 1.43 2.39
N LEU A 84 -2.54 1.93 2.18
CA LEU A 84 -2.29 3.17 1.45
C LEU A 84 -2.00 2.87 -0.01
N LEU A 85 -2.73 3.50 -0.93
CA LEU A 85 -2.55 3.37 -2.37
C LEU A 85 -1.23 4.03 -2.81
N LYS A 86 -0.35 3.21 -3.39
CA LYS A 86 0.94 3.65 -3.93
C LYS A 86 0.87 3.88 -5.43
N THR A 87 0.37 2.89 -6.16
CA THR A 87 0.28 2.93 -7.62
C THR A 87 -0.98 2.22 -8.09
N TRP A 88 -1.39 2.48 -9.32
CA TRP A 88 -2.40 1.66 -9.99
C TRP A 88 -2.17 1.54 -11.49
N LYS A 89 -2.79 0.51 -12.06
CA LYS A 89 -2.98 0.32 -13.48
C LYS A 89 -4.41 -0.16 -13.73
N VAL A 90 -5.18 0.63 -14.47
CA VAL A 90 -6.51 0.26 -14.94
C VAL A 90 -6.36 -0.81 -16.03
N ALA A 91 -6.95 -1.97 -15.79
CA ALA A 91 -6.92 -3.13 -16.68
C ALA A 91 -8.23 -3.31 -17.47
N GLY A 92 -9.30 -2.63 -17.08
CA GLY A 92 -10.58 -2.64 -17.79
C GLY A 92 -11.44 -1.42 -17.46
N GLY A 93 -12.20 -0.93 -18.44
CA GLY A 93 -12.97 0.32 -18.35
C GLY A 93 -12.25 1.51 -18.96
N GLU A 94 -13.00 2.57 -19.26
CA GLU A 94 -12.45 3.82 -19.82
C GLU A 94 -12.01 4.76 -18.71
N SER A 95 -10.76 5.21 -18.77
CA SER A 95 -10.16 6.10 -17.78
C SER A 95 -9.23 7.08 -18.44
N ALA A 96 -9.28 8.34 -17.99
CA ALA A 96 -8.28 9.36 -18.32
C ALA A 96 -7.00 9.24 -17.45
N CYS A 97 -6.91 8.20 -16.61
CA CYS A 97 -5.78 7.89 -15.74
C CYS A 97 -5.52 6.39 -15.68
N LYS A 98 -5.05 5.84 -16.79
CA LYS A 98 -4.87 4.39 -16.90
C LYS A 98 -3.74 3.89 -16.03
N GLN A 99 -2.70 4.70 -15.82
CA GLN A 99 -1.59 4.33 -14.95
C GLN A 99 -1.21 5.48 -14.03
N PHE A 100 -1.12 5.18 -12.74
CA PHE A 100 -0.60 6.08 -11.73
C PHE A 100 0.65 5.49 -11.11
N ASP A 101 1.77 6.19 -11.22
CA ASP A 101 3.10 5.72 -10.77
C ASP A 101 3.47 6.16 -9.35
N GLY A 102 2.53 6.73 -8.61
CA GLY A 102 2.76 7.33 -7.28
C GLY A 102 2.96 8.85 -7.33
N LYS A 103 3.08 9.44 -8.52
CA LYS A 103 3.24 10.88 -8.70
C LYS A 103 2.38 11.44 -9.82
N THR A 104 2.38 10.75 -10.96
CA THR A 104 1.74 11.22 -12.18
C THR A 104 0.78 10.19 -12.73
N CYS A 105 -0.15 10.71 -13.50
CA CYS A 105 -1.25 10.00 -14.10
C CYS A 105 -1.06 10.02 -15.62
N GLN A 106 -1.09 8.84 -16.25
CA GLN A 106 -0.86 8.63 -17.69
C GLN A 106 -2.10 8.02 -18.37
#